data_AF-A0A9P4V966-F1
#
_entry.id   AF-A0A9P4V966-F1
#
_cell.length_a   1.000
_cell.length_b   1.000
_cell.length_c   1.000
_cell.angle_alpha   90.00
_cell.angle_beta   90.00
_cell.angle_gamma   90.00
#
_symmetry.space_group_name_H-M   'P 1'
#
loop_
_entity.id
_entity.type
_entity.pdbx_description
1 polymer ?
#
loop_
_entity_poly.entity_id
_entity_poly.type
_entity_poly.pdbx_seq_one_letter_code
_entity_poly.pdbx_strand_id
1 'polypeptide(L)'
;MLQQQWTRRIWPLQKESPAKTVCHRLKPVIDHVATATQCRLKVVDFCAGGGGPTPTFEHVINRGKGAEARNVPIQFTMCDLYPNIPAWRDITQGRRHLDYYRRSVDAAAPPADLQNTDDSKVFRLYNLSFHHFPDDVAKNILQSTLNTSEGFAIVELQERNWLCMLQMLFNGIGISVLTLAWFPFWRRKNWRQLFFTYALFPAPFSVLPWTMWWDGLASCARTRGFEEVMELISSLEPDRERLSIHMSANRDEKYCHWRRWDFTQIRQRHTWPFMYMNIITGVKQHY
;
A
#
# COMPACT_ATOMS: atom_id res chain seq x y z
N MET A 1 14.07 -4.59 -3.74
CA MET A 1 13.58 -5.97 -3.52
C MET A 1 12.07 -5.97 -3.29
N LEU A 2 11.56 -5.25 -2.28
CA LEU A 2 10.11 -5.12 -2.01
C LEU A 2 9.30 -4.59 -3.19
N GLN A 3 9.79 -3.56 -3.90
CA GLN A 3 9.15 -3.07 -5.14
C GLN A 3 8.95 -4.17 -6.19
N GLN A 4 9.86 -5.15 -6.27
CA GLN A 4 9.75 -6.26 -7.23
C GLN A 4 8.69 -7.28 -6.79
N GLN A 5 8.48 -7.47 -5.49
CA GLN A 5 7.39 -8.31 -4.97
C GLN A 5 6.02 -7.74 -5.34
N TRP A 6 5.88 -6.41 -5.37
CA TRP A 6 4.68 -5.72 -5.82
C TRP A 6 4.44 -5.86 -7.33
N THR A 7 5.49 -5.70 -8.12
CA THR A 7 5.37 -5.42 -9.57
C THR A 7 5.62 -6.62 -10.47
N ARG A 8 6.35 -7.64 -10.00
CA ARG A 8 6.59 -8.87 -10.76
C ARG A 8 5.56 -9.94 -10.41
N ARG A 9 5.19 -10.70 -11.43
CA ARG A 9 4.36 -11.90 -11.30
C ARG A 9 5.25 -13.11 -11.01
N ILE A 10 4.91 -13.88 -9.98
CA ILE A 10 5.54 -15.16 -9.64
C ILE A 10 4.70 -16.27 -10.27
N TRP A 11 5.07 -16.70 -11.48
CA TRP A 11 4.43 -17.84 -12.14
C TRP A 11 4.94 -19.17 -11.55
N PRO A 12 4.08 -20.18 -11.32
CA PRO A 12 2.64 -20.24 -11.60
C PRO A 12 1.74 -19.78 -10.44
N LEU A 13 2.32 -19.35 -9.31
CA LEU A 13 1.58 -19.06 -8.07
C LEU A 13 0.67 -17.83 -8.12
N GLN A 14 0.94 -16.90 -9.05
CA GLN A 14 0.19 -15.66 -9.22
C GLN A 14 -0.43 -15.58 -10.63
N LYS A 15 -1.67 -15.11 -10.72
CA LYS A 15 -2.33 -14.80 -11.99
C LYS A 15 -1.76 -13.53 -12.63
N GLU A 16 -1.47 -12.53 -11.80
CA GLU A 16 -0.87 -11.24 -12.16
C GLU A 16 -0.04 -10.73 -10.97
N SER A 17 0.65 -9.59 -11.11
CA SER A 17 1.40 -9.03 -9.99
C SER A 17 0.47 -8.45 -8.92
N PRO A 18 0.84 -8.48 -7.62
CA PRO A 18 0.03 -7.92 -6.54
C PRO A 18 -0.39 -6.46 -6.80
N ALA A 19 0.48 -5.64 -7.38
CA ALA A 19 0.16 -4.26 -7.72
C ALA A 19 -1.00 -4.16 -8.72
N LYS A 20 -1.04 -4.99 -9.77
CA LYS A 20 -2.15 -4.96 -10.73
C LYS A 20 -3.46 -5.44 -10.12
N THR A 21 -3.39 -6.47 -9.27
CA THR A 21 -4.56 -6.93 -8.50
C THR A 21 -5.17 -5.80 -7.67
N VAL A 22 -4.33 -5.02 -6.97
CA VAL A 22 -4.80 -3.87 -6.19
C VAL A 22 -5.34 -2.76 -7.10
N CYS A 23 -4.69 -2.46 -8.22
CA CYS A 23 -5.19 -1.47 -9.18
C CYS A 23 -6.62 -1.76 -9.63
N HIS A 24 -6.96 -3.02 -9.92
CA HIS A 24 -8.30 -3.39 -10.37
C HIS A 24 -9.37 -3.08 -9.32
N ARG A 25 -9.01 -3.06 -8.03
CA ARG A 25 -9.91 -2.72 -6.93
C ARG A 25 -9.89 -1.22 -6.60
N LEU A 26 -8.73 -0.58 -6.62
CA LEU A 26 -8.61 0.84 -6.29
C LEU A 26 -9.06 1.78 -7.40
N LYS A 27 -8.90 1.41 -8.68
CA LYS A 27 -9.28 2.25 -9.81
C LYS A 27 -10.73 2.76 -9.72
N PRO A 28 -11.77 1.90 -9.54
CA PRO A 28 -13.15 2.38 -9.43
C PRO A 28 -13.36 3.29 -8.21
N VAL A 29 -12.70 3.02 -7.09
CA VAL A 29 -12.80 3.84 -5.87
C VAL A 29 -12.20 5.24 -6.11
N ILE A 30 -11.00 5.31 -6.68
CA ILE A 30 -10.32 6.57 -6.99
C ILE A 30 -11.08 7.37 -8.05
N ASP A 31 -11.61 6.71 -9.08
CA ASP A 31 -12.41 7.37 -10.12
C ASP A 31 -13.74 7.91 -9.56
N HIS A 32 -14.35 7.19 -8.62
CA HIS A 32 -15.54 7.66 -7.91
C HIS A 32 -15.23 8.92 -7.10
N VAL A 33 -14.16 8.92 -6.30
CA VAL A 33 -13.72 10.12 -5.54
C VAL A 33 -13.39 11.29 -6.47
N ALA A 34 -12.69 11.02 -7.58
CA ALA A 34 -12.35 12.05 -8.56
C ALA A 34 -13.60 12.70 -9.18
N THR A 35 -14.65 11.92 -9.39
CA THR A 35 -15.92 12.41 -9.95
C THR A 35 -16.74 13.16 -8.90
N ALA A 36 -16.82 12.64 -7.67
CA ALA A 36 -17.64 13.19 -6.60
C ALA A 36 -17.13 14.55 -6.09
N THR A 37 -15.81 14.73 -6.05
CA THR A 37 -15.19 15.95 -5.49
C THR A 37 -15.31 17.19 -6.38
N GLN A 38 -15.63 17.03 -7.68
CA GLN A 38 -15.70 18.10 -8.69
C GLN A 38 -14.44 18.98 -8.81
N CYS A 39 -13.34 18.60 -8.17
CA CYS A 39 -12.04 19.27 -8.18
C CYS A 39 -10.96 18.32 -8.72
N ARG A 40 -9.74 18.84 -8.94
CA ARG A 40 -8.62 17.98 -9.32
C ARG A 40 -8.25 17.04 -8.17
N LEU A 41 -8.32 15.73 -8.41
CA LEU A 41 -7.83 14.73 -7.45
C LEU A 41 -6.32 14.50 -7.62
N LYS A 42 -5.61 14.41 -6.50
CA LYS A 42 -4.24 13.92 -6.38
C LYS A 42 -4.23 12.66 -5.51
N VAL A 43 -3.37 11.71 -5.85
CA VAL A 43 -3.13 10.52 -5.02
C VAL A 43 -1.76 10.66 -4.36
N VAL A 44 -1.70 10.57 -3.04
CA VAL A 44 -0.47 10.71 -2.26
C VAL A 44 -0.17 9.39 -1.56
N ASP A 45 0.97 8.78 -1.89
CA ASP A 45 1.44 7.54 -1.27
C ASP A 45 2.38 7.86 -0.11
N PHE A 46 1.90 7.60 1.10
CA PHE A 46 2.63 7.80 2.34
C PHE A 46 3.43 6.56 2.70
N CYS A 47 4.66 6.79 3.18
CA CYS A 47 5.62 5.73 3.49
C CYS A 47 5.97 4.90 2.24
N ALA A 48 6.18 5.59 1.12
CA ALA A 48 6.44 4.96 -0.16
C ALA A 48 7.75 4.15 -0.20
N GLY A 49 8.67 4.39 0.75
CA GLY A 49 9.97 3.72 0.83
C GLY A 49 10.74 3.81 -0.48
N GLY A 50 11.01 2.66 -1.11
CA GLY A 50 11.65 2.60 -2.43
C GLY A 50 10.73 2.89 -3.64
N GLY A 51 9.48 3.26 -3.41
CA GLY A 51 8.47 3.58 -4.43
C GLY A 51 7.39 2.51 -4.64
N GLY A 52 7.37 1.43 -3.83
CA GLY A 52 6.25 0.49 -3.72
C GLY A 52 5.50 0.11 -5.03
N PRO A 53 4.17 0.05 -5.00
CA PRO A 53 3.35 -0.19 -6.19
C PRO A 53 2.95 1.10 -6.94
N THR A 54 3.25 2.29 -6.40
CA THR A 54 2.80 3.60 -6.89
C THR A 54 3.02 3.81 -8.40
N PRO A 55 4.19 3.45 -8.99
CA PRO A 55 4.42 3.63 -10.42
C PRO A 55 3.55 2.72 -11.29
N THR A 56 3.11 1.58 -10.75
CA THR A 56 2.15 0.70 -11.42
C THR A 56 0.74 1.25 -11.28
N PHE A 57 0.39 1.78 -10.10
CA PHE A 57 -0.90 2.40 -9.83
C PHE A 57 -1.13 3.59 -10.76
N GLU A 58 -0.17 4.51 -10.82
CA GLU A 58 -0.20 5.66 -11.72
C GLU A 58 -0.44 5.24 -13.17
N HIS A 59 0.38 4.32 -13.67
CA HIS A 59 0.28 3.86 -15.06
C HIS A 59 -1.06 3.18 -15.37
N VAL A 60 -1.54 2.30 -14.50
CA VAL A 60 -2.77 1.52 -14.74
C VAL A 60 -4.02 2.36 -14.54
N ILE A 61 -4.05 3.21 -13.52
CA ILE A 61 -5.22 4.06 -13.20
C ILE A 61 -5.37 5.15 -14.26
N ASN A 62 -4.26 5.74 -14.74
CA ASN A 62 -4.30 6.76 -15.80
C ASN A 62 -4.45 6.18 -17.21
N ARG A 63 -4.40 4.85 -17.37
CA ARG A 63 -4.55 4.24 -18.70
C ARG A 63 -5.94 4.52 -19.28
N GLY A 64 -5.97 5.11 -20.48
CA GLY A 64 -7.22 5.49 -21.14
C GLY A 64 -7.85 6.79 -20.64
N LYS A 65 -7.19 7.50 -19.72
CA LYS A 65 -7.54 8.86 -19.33
C LYS A 65 -7.06 9.86 -20.38
N GLY A 66 -7.88 10.87 -20.68
CA GLY A 66 -7.68 11.86 -21.75
C GLY A 66 -7.87 13.29 -21.26
N ALA A 67 -7.97 14.25 -22.18
CA ALA A 67 -8.14 15.67 -21.84
C ALA A 67 -9.60 16.06 -21.53
N GLU A 68 -10.54 15.12 -21.57
CA GLU A 68 -11.94 15.39 -21.25
C GLU A 68 -12.11 15.70 -19.77
N ALA A 69 -12.97 16.67 -19.46
CA ALA A 69 -13.09 17.27 -18.12
C ALA A 69 -13.33 16.27 -16.96
N ARG A 70 -13.91 15.09 -17.25
CA ARG A 70 -14.21 14.04 -16.25
C ARG A 70 -13.26 12.84 -16.30
N ASN A 71 -12.29 12.83 -17.21
CA ASN A 71 -11.40 11.69 -17.44
C ASN A 71 -9.93 12.13 -17.51
N VAL A 72 -9.55 13.13 -16.71
CA VAL A 72 -8.19 13.69 -16.68
C VAL A 72 -7.23 12.76 -15.92
N PRO A 73 -5.97 12.57 -16.39
CA PRO A 73 -4.96 11.86 -15.64
C PRO A 73 -4.73 12.42 -14.23
N ILE A 74 -4.67 11.53 -13.25
CA ILE A 74 -4.49 11.85 -11.84
C ILE A 74 -3.00 11.95 -11.53
N GLN A 75 -2.61 12.97 -10.76
CA GLN A 75 -1.25 13.10 -10.27
C GLN A 75 -1.02 12.15 -9.09
N PHE A 76 0.04 11.35 -9.15
CA PHE A 76 0.53 10.55 -8.05
C PHE A 76 1.78 11.20 -7.44
N THR A 77 1.86 11.24 -6.11
CA THR A 77 3.01 11.79 -5.38
C THR A 77 3.45 10.81 -4.30
N MET A 78 4.73 10.41 -4.32
CA MET A 78 5.33 9.58 -3.28
C MET A 78 5.92 10.44 -2.17
N CYS A 79 5.73 10.07 -0.91
CA CYS A 79 6.38 10.73 0.22
C CYS A 79 6.72 9.71 1.32
N ASP A 80 7.64 10.10 2.20
CA ASP A 80 8.13 9.25 3.28
C ASP A 80 8.70 10.12 4.40
N LEU A 81 8.75 9.58 5.62
CA LEU A 81 9.48 10.18 6.73
C LEU A 81 10.99 10.18 6.45
N TYR A 82 11.47 9.17 5.70
CA TYR A 82 12.86 9.06 5.25
C TYR A 82 12.93 8.95 3.71
N PRO A 83 12.82 10.07 2.97
CA PRO A 83 12.76 10.08 1.52
C PRO A 83 13.89 9.34 0.81
N ASN A 84 13.55 8.39 -0.08
CA ASN A 84 14.53 7.68 -0.91
C ASN A 84 14.68 8.35 -2.29
N ILE A 85 15.22 9.57 -2.29
CA ILE A 85 15.38 10.40 -3.49
C ILE A 85 16.11 9.68 -4.64
N PRO A 86 17.22 8.94 -4.41
CA PRO A 86 17.89 8.24 -5.49
C PRO A 86 16.99 7.23 -6.20
N ALA A 87 16.21 6.44 -5.44
CA ALA A 87 15.28 5.48 -6.02
C ALA A 87 14.14 6.17 -6.78
N TRP A 88 13.58 7.24 -6.21
CA TRP A 88 12.42 7.92 -6.81
C TRP A 88 12.78 8.70 -8.07
N ARG A 89 13.97 9.31 -8.14
CA ARG A 89 14.42 10.02 -9.34
C ARG A 89 14.40 9.12 -10.58
N ASP A 90 14.91 7.89 -10.45
CA ASP A 90 14.95 6.93 -11.55
C ASP A 90 13.52 6.45 -11.92
N ILE A 91 12.64 6.33 -10.92
CA ILE A 91 11.25 5.89 -11.10
C ILE A 91 10.39 6.97 -11.80
N THR A 92 10.59 8.25 -11.47
CA THR A 92 9.78 9.35 -12.00
C THR A 92 10.35 9.97 -13.27
N GLN A 93 11.58 9.63 -13.66
CA GLN A 93 12.21 10.13 -14.88
C GLN A 93 11.32 9.90 -16.11
N GLY A 94 10.96 10.98 -16.80
CA GLY A 94 10.13 10.95 -18.01
C GLY A 94 8.63 10.73 -17.76
N ARG A 95 8.16 10.66 -16.51
CA ARG A 95 6.74 10.52 -16.18
C ARG A 95 6.10 11.86 -15.87
N ARG A 96 4.95 12.13 -16.50
CA ARG A 96 4.22 13.41 -16.32
C ARG A 96 3.32 13.43 -15.09
N HIS A 97 2.86 12.26 -14.63
CA HIS A 97 1.83 12.14 -13.59
C HIS A 97 2.31 11.38 -12.35
N LEU A 98 3.63 11.21 -12.21
CA LEU A 98 4.25 10.62 -11.03
C LEU A 98 5.38 11.53 -10.56
N ASP A 99 5.30 11.98 -9.31
CA ASP A 99 6.33 12.80 -8.68
C ASP A 99 6.59 12.34 -7.23
N TYR A 100 7.49 13.03 -6.52
CA TYR A 100 7.80 12.75 -5.12
C TYR A 100 8.09 14.01 -4.31
N TYR A 101 7.79 13.93 -3.01
CA TYR A 101 8.13 14.98 -2.06
C TYR A 101 9.56 14.80 -1.56
N ARG A 102 10.37 15.86 -1.64
CA ARG A 102 11.82 15.78 -1.34
C ARG A 102 12.16 15.78 0.14
N ARG A 103 11.31 16.39 0.96
CA ARG A 103 11.55 16.56 2.40
C ARG A 103 10.87 15.43 3.17
N SER A 104 11.31 15.21 4.41
CA SER A 104 10.64 14.32 5.35
C SER A 104 9.18 14.73 5.51
N VAL A 105 8.27 13.76 5.43
CA VAL A 105 6.83 13.94 5.64
C VAL A 105 6.34 12.99 6.72
N ASP A 106 5.79 13.56 7.78
CA ASP A 106 5.01 12.80 8.75
C ASP A 106 3.60 12.57 8.21
N ALA A 107 3.16 11.31 8.15
CA ALA A 107 1.83 10.94 7.69
C ALA A 107 0.71 11.44 8.63
N ALA A 108 1.01 11.68 9.91
CA ALA A 108 0.07 12.27 10.86
C ALA A 108 -0.05 13.79 10.69
N ALA A 109 0.98 14.46 10.16
CA ALA A 109 1.01 15.91 9.99
C ALA A 109 1.64 16.31 8.64
N PRO A 110 1.01 15.95 7.50
CA PRO A 110 1.54 16.30 6.19
C PRO A 110 1.51 17.81 5.94
N PRO A 111 2.39 18.35 5.09
CA PRO A 111 2.32 19.74 4.67
C PRO A 111 1.02 20.03 3.87
N ALA A 112 0.61 21.29 3.82
CA ALA A 112 -0.67 21.71 3.25
C ALA A 112 -0.86 21.32 1.77
N ASP A 113 0.21 21.21 0.99
CA ASP A 113 0.18 20.82 -0.42
C ASP A 113 -0.06 19.31 -0.64
N LEU A 114 0.06 18.50 0.41
CA LEU A 114 -0.32 17.08 0.46
C LEU A 114 -1.65 16.84 1.19
N GLN A 115 -2.41 17.92 1.44
CA GLN A 115 -3.75 17.90 2.01
C GLN A 115 -4.77 18.43 1.00
N ASN A 116 -6.05 18.29 1.34
CA ASN A 116 -7.12 18.99 0.65
C ASN A 116 -6.88 20.50 0.62
N THR A 117 -7.11 21.08 -0.55
CA THR A 117 -7.07 22.51 -0.83
C THR A 117 -8.38 22.89 -1.54
N ASP A 118 -8.58 24.18 -1.80
CA ASP A 118 -9.74 24.64 -2.58
C ASP A 118 -9.67 24.14 -4.03
N ASP A 119 -8.47 24.13 -4.63
CA ASP A 119 -8.28 23.73 -6.04
C ASP A 119 -8.09 22.22 -6.24
N SER A 120 -7.62 21.51 -5.22
CA SER A 120 -7.27 20.09 -5.34
C SER A 120 -7.58 19.28 -4.10
N LYS A 121 -8.09 18.08 -4.32
CA LYS A 121 -8.40 17.10 -3.27
C LYS A 121 -7.38 15.97 -3.26
N VAL A 122 -7.29 15.29 -2.13
CA VAL A 122 -6.29 14.23 -1.90
C VAL A 122 -6.97 12.89 -1.62
N PHE A 123 -6.42 11.84 -2.24
CA PHE A 123 -6.64 10.45 -1.87
C PHE A 123 -5.32 9.88 -1.30
N ARG A 124 -5.33 9.37 -0.06
CA ARG A 124 -4.12 8.85 0.59
C ARG A 124 -3.93 7.37 0.35
N LEU A 125 -2.70 6.93 0.10
CA LEU A 125 -2.34 5.51 0.06
C LEU A 125 -1.37 5.19 1.19
N TYR A 126 -1.57 4.02 1.79
CA TYR A 126 -0.66 3.39 2.74
C TYR A 126 -0.38 1.97 2.25
N ASN A 127 0.61 1.83 1.38
CA ASN A 127 0.96 0.56 0.76
C ASN A 127 2.01 -0.19 1.58
N LEU A 128 1.61 -1.32 2.18
CA LEU A 128 2.47 -2.21 2.97
C LEU A 128 3.22 -1.47 4.08
N SER A 129 2.55 -0.52 4.73
CA SER A 129 3.17 0.39 5.70
C SER A 129 2.39 0.56 7.00
N PHE A 130 1.08 0.32 7.00
CA PHE A 130 0.23 0.67 8.14
C PHE A 130 0.50 -0.22 9.37
N HIS A 131 0.93 -1.45 9.16
CA HIS A 131 1.38 -2.37 10.22
C HIS A 131 2.68 -1.93 10.94
N HIS A 132 3.39 -0.90 10.47
CA HIS A 132 4.55 -0.35 11.19
C HIS A 132 4.16 0.59 12.33
N PHE A 133 2.94 1.14 12.31
CA PHE A 133 2.54 2.14 13.29
C PHE A 133 1.99 1.48 14.55
N PRO A 134 2.41 1.90 15.76
CA PRO A 134 1.68 1.60 16.99
C PRO A 134 0.32 2.32 17.00
N ASP A 135 -0.57 1.94 17.93
CA ASP A 135 -1.98 2.38 17.90
C ASP A 135 -2.15 3.89 18.06
N ASP A 136 -1.34 4.54 18.88
CA ASP A 136 -1.34 6.00 19.07
C ASP A 136 -0.98 6.73 17.78
N VAL A 137 0.09 6.31 17.10
CA VAL A 137 0.51 6.87 15.82
C VAL A 137 -0.51 6.57 14.72
N ALA A 138 -1.02 5.34 14.66
CA ALA A 138 -2.05 4.94 13.71
C ALA A 138 -3.33 5.78 13.86
N LYS A 139 -3.76 6.06 15.11
CA LYS A 139 -4.89 6.96 15.40
C LYS A 139 -4.63 8.37 14.88
N ASN A 140 -3.45 8.94 15.14
CA ASN A 140 -3.11 10.28 14.66
C ASN A 140 -3.09 10.35 13.13
N ILE A 141 -2.56 9.32 12.46
CA ILE A 141 -2.57 9.20 10.99
C ILE A 141 -4.01 9.12 10.46
N LEU A 142 -4.86 8.28 11.06
CA LEU A 142 -6.26 8.14 10.66
C LEU A 142 -7.03 9.43 10.90
N GLN A 143 -6.86 10.10 12.04
CA GLN A 143 -7.48 11.38 12.34
C GLN A 143 -7.08 12.45 11.31
N SER A 144 -5.79 12.58 11.04
CA SER A 144 -5.27 13.46 9.99
C SER A 144 -5.88 13.15 8.63
N THR A 145 -5.94 11.87 8.26
CA THR A 145 -6.51 11.41 6.99
C THR A 145 -7.99 11.80 6.88
N LEU A 146 -8.80 11.48 7.89
CA LEU A 146 -10.22 11.80 7.90
C LEU A 146 -10.48 13.32 7.82
N ASN A 147 -9.60 14.13 8.41
CA ASN A 147 -9.74 15.58 8.42
C ASN A 147 -9.30 16.23 7.10
N THR A 148 -8.31 15.67 6.41
CA THR A 148 -7.56 16.40 5.37
C THR A 148 -7.48 15.69 4.02
N SER A 149 -8.24 14.61 3.82
CA SER A 149 -8.40 13.94 2.52
C SER A 149 -9.87 13.63 2.17
N GLU A 150 -10.13 13.28 0.92
CA GLU A 150 -11.45 12.85 0.41
C GLU A 150 -11.58 11.33 0.30
N GLY A 151 -10.45 10.62 0.33
CA GLY A 151 -10.43 9.19 0.43
C GLY A 151 -9.09 8.67 0.88
N PHE A 152 -9.04 7.40 1.26
CA PHE A 152 -7.79 6.71 1.50
C PHE A 152 -7.89 5.21 1.19
N ALA A 153 -6.74 4.58 1.02
CA ALA A 153 -6.62 3.13 1.02
C ALA A 153 -5.43 2.67 1.86
N ILE A 154 -5.67 1.68 2.72
CA ILE A 154 -4.65 0.90 3.40
C ILE A 154 -4.57 -0.46 2.70
N VAL A 155 -3.38 -0.80 2.22
CA VAL A 155 -3.17 -2.02 1.44
C VAL A 155 -2.09 -2.86 2.09
N GLU A 156 -2.46 -4.04 2.58
CA GLU A 156 -1.54 -5.00 3.19
C GLU A 156 -1.51 -6.28 2.36
N LEU A 157 -0.31 -6.82 2.07
CA LEU A 157 -0.15 -8.05 1.27
C LEU A 157 -0.14 -9.33 2.12
N GLN A 158 -0.39 -9.18 3.41
CA GLN A 158 -0.35 -10.22 4.41
C GLN A 158 -1.52 -10.05 5.37
N GLU A 159 -1.85 -11.12 6.08
CA GLU A 159 -2.88 -11.13 7.11
C GLU A 159 -2.34 -11.71 8.41
N ARG A 160 -2.97 -11.35 9.52
CA ARG A 160 -2.69 -11.94 10.82
C ARG A 160 -3.40 -13.29 10.97
N ASN A 161 -2.91 -14.29 10.23
CA ASN A 161 -3.36 -15.68 10.36
C ASN A 161 -2.20 -16.66 10.23
N TRP A 162 -2.34 -17.83 10.85
CA TRP A 162 -1.26 -18.82 10.94
C TRP A 162 -0.86 -19.41 9.58
N LEU A 163 -1.80 -19.52 8.62
CA LEU A 163 -1.51 -19.99 7.27
C LEU A 163 -0.64 -19.00 6.49
N CYS A 164 -0.89 -17.70 6.64
CA CYS A 164 -0.11 -16.63 6.05
C CYS A 164 1.28 -16.58 6.70
N MET A 165 1.37 -16.70 8.03
CA MET A 165 2.65 -16.78 8.75
C MET A 165 3.48 -18.00 8.32
N LEU A 166 2.85 -19.17 8.14
CA LEU A 166 3.52 -20.35 7.59
C LEU A 166 3.99 -20.10 6.15
N GLN A 167 3.17 -19.43 5.33
CA GLN A 167 3.51 -19.08 3.97
C GLN A 167 4.65 -18.06 3.87
N MET A 168 4.83 -17.19 4.87
CA MET A 168 5.97 -16.26 4.95
C MET A 168 7.32 -16.98 5.00
N LEU A 169 7.38 -18.16 5.62
CA LEU A 169 8.60 -18.97 5.64
C LEU A 169 9.01 -19.40 4.23
N PHE A 170 8.05 -19.94 3.47
CA PHE A 170 8.27 -20.32 2.08
C PHE A 170 8.54 -19.11 1.18
N ASN A 171 7.92 -17.97 1.48
CA ASN A 171 8.15 -16.72 0.77
C ASN A 171 9.61 -16.25 0.95
N GLY A 172 10.15 -16.24 2.17
CA GLY A 172 11.54 -15.87 2.43
C GLY A 172 12.56 -16.71 1.65
N ILE A 173 12.32 -18.03 1.58
CA ILE A 173 13.13 -18.96 0.78
C ILE A 173 12.98 -18.66 -0.72
N GLY A 174 11.75 -18.62 -1.22
CA GLY A 174 11.45 -18.42 -2.64
C GLY A 174 11.97 -17.08 -3.16
N ILE A 175 11.85 -16.01 -2.37
CA ILE A 175 12.35 -14.70 -2.71
C ILE A 175 13.88 -14.66 -2.75
N SER A 176 14.55 -15.41 -1.88
CA SER A 176 16.01 -15.50 -1.92
C SER A 176 16.50 -16.16 -3.22
N VAL A 177 15.77 -17.17 -3.71
CA VAL A 177 16.01 -17.76 -5.04
C VAL A 177 15.70 -16.74 -6.15
N LEU A 178 14.55 -16.07 -6.09
CA LEU A 178 14.17 -15.06 -7.10
C LEU A 178 15.11 -13.85 -7.14
N THR A 179 15.76 -13.53 -6.02
CA THR A 179 16.75 -12.45 -5.95
C THR A 179 17.92 -12.70 -6.89
N LEU A 180 18.32 -13.96 -7.08
CA LEU A 180 19.34 -14.36 -8.08
C LEU A 180 18.92 -13.94 -9.49
N ALA A 181 17.65 -14.18 -9.84
CA ALA A 181 17.11 -13.88 -11.16
C ALA A 181 16.84 -12.37 -11.34
N TRP A 182 16.40 -11.67 -10.29
CA TRP A 182 16.03 -10.26 -10.36
C TRP A 182 17.24 -9.33 -10.28
N PHE A 183 18.29 -9.74 -9.57
CA PHE A 183 19.50 -8.96 -9.33
C PHE A 183 20.75 -9.80 -9.62
N PRO A 184 21.04 -10.08 -10.90
CA PRO A 184 22.09 -11.04 -11.23
C PRO A 184 23.49 -10.47 -10.97
N PHE A 185 24.39 -11.35 -10.53
CA PHE A 185 25.74 -11.10 -10.03
C PHE A 185 26.61 -10.19 -10.92
N TRP A 186 26.54 -10.38 -12.24
CA TRP A 186 27.32 -9.60 -13.20
C TRP A 186 26.95 -8.11 -13.27
N ARG A 187 25.80 -7.71 -12.72
CA ARG A 187 25.37 -6.30 -12.67
C ARG A 187 25.81 -5.56 -11.40
N ARG A 188 26.25 -6.25 -10.34
CA ARG A 188 26.64 -5.58 -9.08
C ARG A 188 28.04 -6.00 -8.64
N LYS A 189 29.00 -5.08 -8.75
CA LYS A 189 30.40 -5.26 -8.34
C LYS A 189 30.63 -5.22 -6.81
N ASN A 190 29.69 -5.74 -6.01
CA ASN A 190 29.81 -5.73 -4.54
C ASN A 190 29.96 -7.14 -3.97
N TRP A 191 31.18 -7.67 -4.03
CA TRP A 191 31.52 -9.03 -3.59
C TRP A 191 31.16 -9.33 -2.13
N ARG A 192 31.13 -8.32 -1.24
CA ARG A 192 30.69 -8.49 0.16
C ARG A 192 29.20 -8.78 0.24
N GLN A 193 28.38 -7.99 -0.47
CA GLN A 193 26.95 -8.23 -0.56
C GLN A 193 26.71 -9.63 -1.16
N LEU A 194 27.46 -10.01 -2.18
CA LEU A 194 27.34 -11.33 -2.78
C LEU A 194 27.70 -12.45 -1.78
N PHE A 195 28.79 -12.31 -1.04
CA PHE A 195 29.21 -13.30 -0.05
C PHE A 195 28.15 -13.55 1.04
N PHE A 196 27.66 -12.49 1.69
CA PHE A 196 26.64 -12.63 2.74
C PHE A 196 25.26 -13.04 2.23
N THR A 197 24.97 -12.75 0.95
CA THR A 197 23.70 -13.13 0.32
C THR A 197 23.72 -14.57 -0.22
N TYR A 198 24.86 -15.03 -0.74
CA TYR A 198 24.94 -16.24 -1.57
C TYR A 198 25.89 -17.33 -1.06
N ALA A 199 27.05 -16.99 -0.47
CA ALA A 199 28.00 -18.00 0.01
C ALA A 199 27.51 -18.72 1.28
N LEU A 200 26.71 -18.02 2.09
CA LEU A 200 26.03 -18.57 3.28
C LEU A 200 24.65 -19.16 2.97
N PHE A 201 24.19 -19.15 1.71
CA PHE A 201 22.85 -19.63 1.32
C PHE A 201 22.53 -21.08 1.70
N PRO A 202 23.46 -22.06 1.58
CA PRO A 202 23.16 -23.43 2.02
C PRO A 202 23.18 -23.62 3.54
N ALA A 203 23.62 -22.62 4.31
CA ALA A 203 23.59 -22.69 5.77
C ALA A 203 22.19 -22.35 6.29
N PRO A 204 21.71 -23.02 7.35
CA PRO A 204 20.53 -22.62 8.11
C PRO A 204 20.72 -21.28 8.84
N PHE A 205 21.71 -20.47 8.46
CA PHE A 205 22.05 -19.16 9.00
C PHE A 205 22.19 -18.09 7.89
N SER A 206 21.66 -18.35 6.69
CA SER A 206 21.64 -17.35 5.62
C SER A 206 20.84 -16.12 6.05
N VAL A 207 21.52 -14.98 6.18
CA VAL A 207 20.93 -13.76 6.75
C VAL A 207 19.68 -13.34 5.99
N LEU A 208 19.66 -13.50 4.66
CA LEU A 208 18.56 -13.01 3.82
C LEU A 208 17.22 -13.78 4.01
N PRO A 209 17.13 -15.12 3.87
CA PRO A 209 15.88 -15.84 4.15
C PRO A 209 15.35 -15.60 5.56
N TRP A 210 16.22 -15.59 6.58
CA TRP A 210 15.81 -15.35 7.96
C TRP A 210 15.32 -13.93 8.20
N THR A 211 16.01 -12.93 7.65
CA THR A 211 15.57 -11.53 7.75
C THR A 211 14.23 -11.35 7.06
N MET A 212 14.04 -11.93 5.87
CA MET A 212 12.78 -11.86 5.12
C MET A 212 11.64 -12.58 5.83
N TRP A 213 11.92 -13.75 6.43
CA TRP A 213 10.93 -14.49 7.20
C TRP A 213 10.52 -13.74 8.47
N TRP A 214 11.50 -13.25 9.24
CA TRP A 214 11.23 -12.47 10.45
C TRP A 214 10.45 -11.19 10.15
N ASP A 215 10.87 -10.45 9.11
CA ASP A 215 10.17 -9.27 8.63
C ASP A 215 8.72 -9.62 8.26
N GLY A 216 8.51 -10.66 7.46
CA GLY A 216 7.17 -11.14 7.09
C GLY A 216 6.32 -11.59 8.29
N LEU A 217 6.90 -12.29 9.27
CA LEU A 217 6.21 -12.68 10.50
C LEU A 217 5.81 -11.48 11.34
N ALA A 218 6.71 -10.52 11.51
CA ALA A 218 6.46 -9.30 12.26
C ALA A 218 5.38 -8.46 11.57
N SER A 219 5.38 -8.39 10.23
CA SER A 219 4.31 -7.77 9.44
C SER A 219 2.98 -8.49 9.63
N CYS A 220 2.93 -9.83 9.51
CA CYS A 220 1.72 -10.60 9.78
C CYS A 220 1.16 -10.34 11.19
N ALA A 221 2.01 -10.34 12.21
CA ALA A 221 1.58 -10.16 13.60
C ALA A 221 1.02 -8.75 13.87
N ARG A 222 1.47 -7.73 13.13
CA ARG A 222 1.07 -6.33 13.30
C ARG A 222 0.05 -5.83 12.28
N THR A 223 -0.27 -6.62 11.24
CA THR A 223 -1.34 -6.28 10.32
C THR A 223 -2.67 -6.22 11.06
N ARG A 224 -3.29 -5.04 11.02
CA ARG A 224 -4.63 -4.80 11.56
C ARG A 224 -5.69 -5.25 10.55
N GLY A 225 -6.73 -5.93 11.03
CA GLY A 225 -7.93 -6.20 10.25
C GLY A 225 -8.87 -4.99 10.16
N PHE A 226 -9.91 -5.09 9.34
CA PHE A 226 -10.95 -4.06 9.20
C PHE A 226 -11.53 -3.59 10.54
N GLU A 227 -11.91 -4.55 11.39
CA GLU A 227 -12.50 -4.27 12.70
C GLU A 227 -11.59 -3.44 13.59
N GLU A 228 -10.29 -3.76 13.61
CA GLU A 228 -9.30 -3.02 14.41
C GLU A 228 -9.11 -1.60 13.86
N VAL A 229 -9.07 -1.43 12.53
CA VAL A 229 -8.99 -0.08 11.92
C VAL A 229 -10.25 0.73 12.24
N MET A 230 -11.43 0.11 12.17
CA MET A 230 -12.71 0.74 12.52
C MET A 230 -12.77 1.10 14.02
N GLU A 231 -12.23 0.26 14.90
CA GLU A 231 -12.10 0.55 16.33
C GLU A 231 -11.18 1.76 16.58
N LEU A 232 -10.05 1.85 15.89
CA LEU A 232 -9.19 3.04 15.97
C LEU A 232 -9.95 4.30 15.54
N ILE A 233 -10.69 4.25 14.42
CA ILE A 233 -11.46 5.39 13.90
C ILE A 233 -12.57 5.82 14.86
N SER A 234 -13.40 4.88 15.33
CA SER A 234 -14.46 5.20 16.31
C SER A 234 -13.91 5.71 17.63
N SER A 235 -12.71 5.28 18.05
CA SER A 235 -12.09 5.80 19.27
C SER A 235 -11.61 7.25 19.17
N LEU A 236 -11.57 7.84 17.96
CA LEU A 236 -11.19 9.24 17.78
C LEU A 236 -12.23 10.22 18.34
N GLU A 237 -13.47 9.76 18.53
CA GLU A 237 -14.55 10.61 19.03
C GLU A 237 -15.35 9.92 20.15
N PRO A 238 -15.59 10.61 21.27
CA PRO A 238 -16.17 10.01 22.47
C PRO A 238 -17.68 9.70 22.35
N ASP A 239 -18.38 10.18 21.32
CA ASP A 239 -19.78 9.79 21.05
C ASP A 239 -19.82 8.41 20.39
N ARG A 240 -19.98 7.40 21.26
CA ARG A 240 -19.95 5.96 20.97
C ARG A 240 -21.20 5.48 20.22
N GLU A 241 -21.52 6.03 19.05
CA GLU A 241 -22.33 5.26 18.13
C GLU A 241 -21.56 4.00 17.74
N ARG A 242 -22.13 2.84 18.09
CA ARG A 242 -21.50 1.55 17.80
C ARG A 242 -21.50 1.36 16.28
N LEU A 243 -20.31 1.30 15.70
CA LEU A 243 -20.12 0.99 14.28
C LEU A 243 -20.81 -0.33 13.92
N SER A 244 -21.74 -0.27 12.98
CA SER A 244 -22.33 -1.47 12.37
C SER A 244 -21.47 -1.92 11.21
N ILE A 245 -20.72 -2.99 11.42
CA ILE A 245 -19.95 -3.66 10.37
C ILE A 245 -20.81 -4.75 9.75
N HIS A 246 -20.96 -4.68 8.45
CA HIS A 246 -21.65 -5.67 7.66
C HIS A 246 -20.64 -6.47 6.83
N MET A 247 -20.93 -7.75 6.62
CA MET A 247 -20.02 -8.67 5.95
C MET A 247 -20.76 -9.41 4.84
N SER A 248 -20.11 -9.57 3.69
CA SER A 248 -20.63 -10.35 2.57
C SER A 248 -20.76 -11.83 2.92
N ALA A 249 -21.61 -12.55 2.20
CA ALA A 249 -21.84 -13.99 2.41
C ALA A 249 -20.55 -14.84 2.31
N ASN A 250 -19.62 -14.46 1.42
CA ASN A 250 -18.33 -15.13 1.24
C ASN A 250 -17.24 -14.65 2.21
N ARG A 251 -17.53 -13.69 3.09
CA ARG A 251 -16.60 -13.11 4.10
C ARG A 251 -15.36 -12.42 3.54
N ASP A 252 -15.31 -12.21 2.23
CA ASP A 252 -14.19 -11.51 1.58
C ASP A 252 -14.41 -10.00 1.51
N GLU A 253 -15.64 -9.52 1.74
CA GLU A 253 -15.96 -8.10 1.72
C GLU A 253 -16.63 -7.67 3.03
N LYS A 254 -16.22 -6.51 3.53
CA LYS A 254 -16.85 -5.85 4.69
C LYS A 254 -17.18 -4.43 4.32
N TYR A 255 -18.28 -3.91 4.85
CA TYR A 255 -18.64 -2.52 4.70
C TYR A 255 -19.10 -1.93 6.03
N CYS A 256 -18.80 -0.66 6.24
CA CYS A 256 -19.24 0.09 7.39
C CYS A 256 -19.47 1.54 6.98
N HIS A 257 -20.66 2.06 7.23
CA HIS A 257 -20.93 3.48 7.11
C HIS A 257 -20.74 4.12 8.47
N TRP A 258 -20.01 5.22 8.52
CA TRP A 258 -19.87 6.02 9.73
C TRP A 258 -19.78 7.50 9.38
N ARG A 259 -20.81 8.23 9.78
CA ARG A 259 -20.95 9.67 9.57
C ARG A 259 -20.92 10.03 8.09
N ARG A 260 -19.87 10.70 7.63
CA ARG A 260 -19.70 11.09 6.23
C ARG A 260 -18.71 10.18 5.51
N TRP A 261 -18.43 8.99 6.04
CA TRP A 261 -17.46 8.08 5.47
C TRP A 261 -18.08 6.71 5.21
N ASP A 262 -17.85 6.21 4.01
CA ASP A 262 -18.07 4.81 3.67
C ASP A 262 -16.74 4.07 3.69
N PHE A 263 -16.67 3.05 4.54
CA PHE A 263 -15.52 2.17 4.68
C PHE A 263 -15.82 0.83 4.07
N THR A 264 -14.87 0.30 3.31
CA THR A 264 -14.95 -1.06 2.75
C THR A 264 -13.63 -1.80 2.97
N GLN A 265 -13.70 -3.12 3.16
CA GLN A 265 -12.55 -4.01 3.04
C GLN A 265 -12.81 -5.00 1.92
N ILE A 266 -11.80 -5.22 1.07
CA ILE A 266 -11.76 -6.35 0.14
C ILE A 266 -10.57 -7.22 0.51
N ARG A 267 -10.86 -8.50 0.75
CA ARG A 267 -9.89 -9.56 0.96
C ARG A 267 -9.75 -10.35 -0.33
N GLN A 268 -8.54 -10.41 -0.89
CA GLN A 268 -8.30 -11.06 -2.17
C GLN A 268 -7.01 -11.87 -2.16
N ARG A 269 -7.06 -13.10 -2.68
CA ARG A 269 -5.84 -13.90 -2.84
C ARG A 269 -4.98 -13.34 -3.97
N HIS A 270 -3.71 -13.09 -3.68
CA HIS A 270 -2.74 -12.65 -4.68
C HIS A 270 -1.68 -13.70 -5.01
N THR A 271 -1.31 -14.54 -4.04
CA THR A 271 -0.37 -15.66 -4.26
C THR A 271 -0.96 -16.95 -3.69
N TRP A 272 -1.03 -17.98 -4.53
CA TRP A 272 -1.46 -19.30 -4.10
C TRP A 272 -0.44 -19.92 -3.12
N PRO A 273 -0.87 -20.68 -2.10
CA PRO A 273 -2.26 -20.97 -1.73
C PRO A 273 -2.87 -19.97 -0.76
N PHE A 274 -2.08 -19.39 0.14
CA PHE A 274 -2.57 -18.75 1.38
C PHE A 274 -2.20 -17.27 1.53
N MET A 275 -1.66 -16.62 0.49
CA MET A 275 -1.36 -15.18 0.55
C MET A 275 -2.54 -14.36 0.06
N TYR A 276 -3.21 -13.71 1.00
CA TYR A 276 -4.28 -12.77 0.74
C TYR A 276 -3.80 -11.35 1.05
N MET A 277 -4.31 -10.40 0.28
CA MET A 277 -4.17 -8.99 0.53
C MET A 277 -5.48 -8.46 1.11
N ASN A 278 -5.37 -7.50 2.01
CA ASN A 278 -6.49 -6.71 2.50
C ASN A 278 -6.36 -5.29 1.95
N ILE A 279 -7.43 -4.83 1.30
CA ILE A 279 -7.56 -3.48 0.78
C ILE A 279 -8.68 -2.83 1.57
N ILE A 280 -8.34 -1.99 2.53
CA ILE A 280 -9.30 -1.19 3.28
C ILE A 280 -9.37 0.17 2.63
N THR A 281 -10.54 0.62 2.23
CA THR A 281 -10.75 1.97 1.69
C THR A 281 -11.74 2.74 2.56
N GLY A 282 -11.54 4.05 2.65
CA GLY A 282 -12.51 4.98 3.18
C GLY A 282 -12.75 6.08 2.16
N VAL A 283 -14.01 6.39 1.88
CA VAL A 283 -14.41 7.45 0.95
C VAL A 283 -15.35 8.41 1.66
N LYS A 284 -15.07 9.72 1.53
CA LYS A 284 -15.95 10.75 2.06
C LYS A 284 -17.17 10.93 1.15
N GLN A 285 -18.34 11.00 1.76
CA GLN A 285 -19.61 11.26 1.10
C GLN A 285 -19.86 12.76 0.96
N HIS A 286 -20.27 13.16 -0.24
CA HIS A 286 -20.71 14.51 -0.59
C HIS A 286 -22.21 14.46 -0.84
N TYR A 287 -23.01 14.71 0.20
CA TYR A 287 -24.47 14.88 0.13
C TYR A 287 -24.82 16.36 -0.05
#